data_AF-A0A0L6VQ45-F1
#
_entry.id   AF-A0A0L6VQ45-F1
#
_cell.length_a   1.000
_cell.length_b   1.000
_cell.length_c   1.000
_cell.angle_alpha   90.00
_cell.angle_beta   90.00
_cell.angle_gamma   90.00
#
_symmetry.space_group_name_H-M   'P 1'
#
loop_
_entity.id
_entity.type
_entity.pdbx_description
1 polymer ?
#
loop_
_entity_poly.entity_id
_entity_poly.type
_entity_poly.pdbx_seq_one_letter_code
_entity_poly.pdbx_strand_id
1 'polypeptide(L)'
;SEVWVDTTSSLAFTFYGFISQIPLSNGYDAILVITTCTSLELADLFIEHVFLKDGLPDNIVSNRGSLFVSSFWTFFFQHLKI
;
A
#
# COMPACT_ATOMS: atom_id res chain seq x y z
N SER A 1 10.09 1.08 -7.98
CA SER A 1 9.75 1.84 -6.75
C SER A 1 9.29 0.87 -5.67
N GLU A 2 9.53 1.17 -4.39
CA GLU A 2 9.17 0.31 -3.26
C GLU A 2 8.28 1.09 -2.28
N VAL A 3 7.25 0.44 -1.71
CA VAL A 3 6.19 1.11 -0.93
C VAL A 3 6.20 0.64 0.53
N TRP A 4 6.21 1.58 1.48
CA TRP A 4 6.13 1.33 2.93
C TRP A 4 4.74 1.64 3.49
N VAL A 5 4.26 0.82 4.43
CA VAL A 5 2.97 0.98 5.16
C VAL A 5 3.20 1.01 6.68
N ASP A 6 2.77 2.07 7.37
CA ASP A 6 2.86 2.23 8.84
C ASP A 6 1.52 2.67 9.49
N THR A 7 1.28 2.30 10.76
CA THR A 7 0.00 2.50 11.47
C THR A 7 0.17 3.13 12.85
N THR A 8 -0.36 4.34 13.07
CA THR A 8 -0.49 4.94 14.41
C THR A 8 -1.94 5.38 14.72
N SER A 9 -2.51 4.72 15.74
CA SER A 9 -3.61 5.08 16.67
C SER A 9 -4.98 5.60 16.18
N SER A 10 -5.96 4.69 16.32
CA SER A 10 -7.36 4.80 16.81
C SER A 10 -8.26 6.02 16.49
N LEU A 11 -9.43 5.68 15.94
CA LEU A 11 -10.67 6.44 15.73
C LEU A 11 -10.75 7.29 14.45
N ALA A 12 -11.61 6.83 13.53
CA ALA A 12 -11.88 7.30 12.16
C ALA A 12 -10.85 6.86 11.09
N PHE A 13 -11.24 5.85 10.31
CA PHE A 13 -10.45 5.25 9.24
C PHE A 13 -10.41 6.19 8.02
N THR A 14 -9.25 6.74 7.71
CA THR A 14 -9.05 7.65 6.56
C THR A 14 -7.75 7.27 5.85
N PHE A 15 -7.82 7.04 4.54
CA PHE A 15 -6.64 7.00 3.67
C PHE A 15 -5.94 8.37 3.76
N TYR A 16 -4.72 8.41 4.30
CA TYR A 16 -4.06 9.69 4.59
C TYR A 16 -3.35 10.27 3.38
N GLY A 17 -2.90 9.43 2.44
CA GLY A 17 -2.34 9.88 1.17
C GLY A 17 -1.31 8.93 0.58
N PHE A 18 -1.15 9.06 -0.73
CA PHE A 18 0.01 8.55 -1.47
C PHE A 18 0.80 9.76 -1.95
N ILE A 19 2.06 9.86 -1.54
CA ILE A 19 2.97 10.94 -1.92
C ILE A 19 4.09 10.31 -2.74
N SER A 20 4.09 10.55 -4.04
CA SER A 20 5.16 10.16 -4.96
C SER A 20 6.06 11.35 -5.29
N GLN A 21 7.22 11.06 -5.90
CA GLN A 21 8.20 12.05 -6.35
C GLN A 21 8.88 12.84 -5.21
N ILE A 22 9.01 12.21 -4.04
CA ILE A 22 9.84 12.76 -2.96
C ILE A 22 11.33 12.54 -3.27
N PRO A 23 12.25 13.35 -2.71
CA PRO A 23 13.67 13.08 -2.83
C PRO A 23 13.98 11.65 -2.37
N LEU A 24 14.76 10.93 -3.17
CA LEU A 24 15.17 9.56 -2.86
C LEU A 24 15.74 9.47 -1.44
N SER A 25 15.06 8.70 -0.59
CA SER A 25 15.50 8.41 0.76
C SER A 25 15.64 6.91 0.88
N ASN A 26 16.86 6.40 1.07
CA ASN A 26 17.17 4.97 1.17
C ASN A 26 16.67 4.11 -0.03
N GLY A 27 16.57 4.69 -1.24
CA GLY A 27 16.06 4.01 -2.44
C GLY A 27 14.55 4.14 -2.67
N TYR A 28 13.83 4.83 -1.79
CA TYR A 28 12.38 5.03 -1.85
C TYR A 28 12.04 6.43 -2.37
N ASP A 29 11.07 6.53 -3.27
CA ASP A 29 10.60 7.76 -3.91
C ASP A 29 9.09 8.00 -3.72
N ALA A 30 8.42 7.13 -2.97
CA ALA A 30 7.02 7.25 -2.62
C ALA A 30 6.71 6.72 -1.21
N ILE A 31 5.72 7.34 -0.57
CA ILE A 31 5.20 6.93 0.74
C ILE A 31 3.69 6.72 0.63
N LEU A 32 3.21 5.59 1.16
CA LEU A 32 1.80 5.24 1.22
C LEU A 32 1.36 5.16 2.69
N VAL A 33 0.61 6.16 3.15
CA VAL A 33 0.15 6.24 4.55
C VAL A 33 -1.25 5.67 4.67
N ILE A 34 -1.38 4.54 5.37
CA ILE A 34 -2.62 3.78 5.47
C ILE A 34 -2.86 3.36 6.92
N THR A 35 -4.03 3.68 7.45
CA THR A 35 -4.41 3.32 8.81
C THR A 35 -4.88 1.85 8.89
N THR A 36 -5.62 1.50 9.94
CA THR A 36 -6.16 0.15 10.24
C THR A 36 -7.16 -0.36 9.18
N CYS A 37 -6.70 -0.73 8.00
CA CYS A 37 -7.51 -1.43 6.99
C CYS A 37 -7.23 -2.95 7.01
N THR A 38 -8.19 -3.74 6.54
CA THR A 38 -7.99 -5.15 6.19
C THR A 38 -7.10 -5.28 4.94
N SER A 39 -6.59 -6.48 4.67
CA SER A 39 -5.82 -6.75 3.45
C SER A 39 -6.65 -6.57 2.17
N LEU A 40 -7.97 -6.81 2.26
CA LEU A 40 -8.93 -6.59 1.17
C LEU A 40 -9.10 -5.09 0.88
N GLU A 41 -9.44 -4.30 1.89
CA GLU A 41 -9.59 -2.85 1.75
C GLU A 41 -8.29 -2.19 1.28
N LEU A 42 -7.15 -2.73 1.73
CA LEU A 42 -5.84 -2.29 1.26
C LEU A 42 -5.67 -2.54 -0.25
N ALA A 43 -6.08 -3.72 -0.75
CA ALA A 43 -6.00 -4.04 -2.17
C ALA A 43 -6.80 -3.03 -3.02
N ASP A 44 -8.01 -2.68 -2.58
CA ASP A 44 -8.86 -1.70 -3.26
C ASP A 44 -8.21 -0.30 -3.28
N LEU A 45 -7.77 0.19 -2.12
CA LEU A 45 -7.12 1.48 -2.00
C LEU A 45 -5.81 1.54 -2.80
N PHE A 46 -5.04 0.46 -2.79
CA PHE A 46 -3.79 0.36 -3.52
C PHE A 46 -4.02 0.40 -5.04
N ILE A 47 -5.06 -0.29 -5.54
CA ILE A 47 -5.43 -0.22 -6.95
C ILE A 47 -5.77 1.23 -7.32
N GLU A 48 -6.69 1.84 -6.58
CA GLU A 48 -7.22 3.17 -6.88
C GLU A 48 -6.14 4.27 -6.83
N HIS A 49 -5.26 4.22 -5.82
CA HIS A 49 -4.38 5.35 -5.50
C HIS A 49 -2.92 5.18 -5.93
N VAL A 50 -2.46 3.94 -6.12
CA VAL A 50 -1.06 3.62 -6.47
C VAL A 50 -0.99 2.97 -7.84
N PHE A 51 -1.63 1.80 -8.00
CA PHE A 51 -1.50 1.01 -9.22
C PHE A 51 -1.97 1.75 -10.48
N LEU A 52 -3.10 2.46 -10.41
CA LEU A 52 -3.61 3.23 -11.54
C LEU A 52 -2.71 4.41 -11.96
N LYS A 53 -1.85 4.91 -11.06
CA LYS A 53 -0.97 6.07 -11.32
C LYS A 53 0.44 5.66 -11.72
N ASP A 54 1.04 4.77 -10.93
CA ASP A 54 2.46 4.43 -10.99
C ASP A 54 2.70 2.96 -11.37
N GLY A 55 1.64 2.17 -11.54
CA GLY A 55 1.74 0.76 -11.92
C GLY A 55 2.11 -0.16 -10.75
N LEU A 56 2.63 -1.34 -11.09
CA LEU A 56 3.04 -2.32 -10.08
C LEU A 56 4.38 -1.91 -9.47
N PRO A 57 4.51 -1.82 -8.15
CA PRO A 57 5.81 -1.60 -7.51
C PRO A 57 6.69 -2.84 -7.65
N ASP A 58 8.00 -2.64 -7.63
CA ASP A 58 8.98 -3.73 -7.70
C ASP A 58 9.00 -4.54 -6.39
N ASN A 59 8.68 -3.89 -5.27
CA ASN A 59 8.68 -4.49 -3.95
C ASN A 59 7.71 -3.73 -3.02
N ILE A 60 7.14 -4.44 -2.04
CA ILE A 60 6.27 -3.87 -1.00
C ILE A 60 6.72 -4.40 0.35
N VAL A 61 6.96 -3.49 1.29
CA VAL A 61 7.34 -3.82 2.66
C VAL A 61 6.26 -3.34 3.62
N SER A 62 5.75 -4.26 4.44
CA SER A 62 4.72 -3.97 5.44
C SER A 62 5.18 -4.34 6.84
N ASN A 63 4.90 -3.46 7.80
CA ASN A 63 5.10 -3.72 9.23
C ASN A 63 4.16 -4.81 9.80
N ARG A 64 3.12 -5.22 9.05
CA ARG A 64 2.12 -6.23 9.47
C ARG A 64 2.53 -7.68 9.20
N GLY A 65 3.77 -7.90 8.72
CA GLY A 65 4.33 -9.21 8.47
C GLY A 65 3.89 -9.87 7.17
N SER A 66 4.54 -10.99 6.84
CA SER A 66 4.41 -11.67 5.54
C SER A 66 3.02 -12.23 5.25
N LEU A 67 2.27 -12.66 6.28
CA LEU A 67 0.89 -13.16 6.13
C LEU A 67 -0.06 -12.08 5.62
N PHE A 68 0.08 -10.86 6.15
CA PHE A 68 -0.73 -9.73 5.72
C PHE A 68 -0.40 -9.37 4.26
N VAL A 69 0.89 -9.31 3.92
CA VAL A 69 1.35 -9.02 2.55
C VAL A 69 0.85 -10.08 1.57
N SER A 70 0.93 -11.37 1.92
CA SER A 70 0.41 -12.46 1.09
C SER A 70 -1.12 -12.36 0.88
N SER A 71 -1.87 -12.06 1.95
CA SER A 71 -3.31 -11.87 1.87
C SER A 71 -3.68 -10.67 1.00
N PHE A 72 -2.94 -9.57 1.14
CA PHE A 72 -3.09 -8.38 0.30
C PHE A 72 -2.89 -8.71 -1.18
N TRP A 73 -1.78 -9.38 -1.54
CA TRP A 73 -1.51 -9.75 -2.94
C TRP A 73 -2.60 -10.67 -3.50
N THR A 74 -3.12 -11.59 -2.69
CA THR A 74 -4.22 -12.46 -3.09
C THR A 74 -5.45 -11.65 -3.47
N PHE A 75 -5.88 -10.71 -2.63
CA PHE A 75 -7.03 -9.85 -2.94
C PHE A 75 -6.76 -8.89 -4.10
N PHE A 76 -5.55 -8.35 -4.19
CA PHE A 76 -5.12 -7.47 -5.27
C PHE A 76 -5.26 -8.14 -6.65
N PHE A 77 -4.71 -9.35 -6.81
CA PHE A 77 -4.84 -10.09 -8.08
C PHE A 77 -6.27 -10.53 -8.37
N GLN A 78 -7.03 -10.94 -7.34
CA GLN A 78 -8.46 -11.24 -7.49
C GLN A 78 -9.25 -10.04 -8.03
N HIS A 79 -8.99 -8.82 -7.51
CA HIS A 79 -9.69 -7.61 -7.94
C HIS A 79 -9.27 -7.15 -9.33
N LEU A 80 -8.01 -7.39 -9.72
CA LEU A 80 -7.55 -7.13 -11.08
C LEU A 80 -8.00 -8.19 -12.10
N LYS A 81 -8.68 -9.26 -11.67
CA LYS A 81 -9.11 -10.40 -12.50
C LYS A 81 -7.95 -11.04 -13.28
N ILE A 82 -6.77 -11.09 -12.67
CA ILE A 82 -5.56 -11.72 -13.24
C ILE A 82 -5.23 -13.00 -12.47
#